data_AF-A0A179T403-F1
#
_entry.id   AF-A0A179T403-F1
#
_cell.length_a   1.000
_cell.length_b   1.000
_cell.length_c   1.000
_cell.angle_alpha   90.00
_cell.angle_beta   90.00
_cell.angle_gamma   90.00
#
_symmetry.space_group_name_H-M   'P 1'
#
loop_
_entity.id
_entity.type
_entity.pdbx_description
1 polymer ?
#
loop_
_entity_poly.entity_id
_entity_poly.type
_entity_poly.pdbx_seq_one_letter_code
_entity_poly.pdbx_strand_id
1 'polypeptide(L)'
;MSTAAVAKLLGVSRRTVMRWVSQLNMELDKNELGHYQFTEADVDRLKEIQEQTNYQSLPQPIQTSHTSRSGTLKSETSVDASKVAALNERVDELERKMQSKADDVVSYQLLQHRREMEELINKISSLEKKVEELEKLQQKREPIKDNVLVFDQSSAPKKPRRKNLISSIFSF
;
A
#
# COMPACT_ATOMS: atom_id res chain seq x y z
N MET A 1 34.71 19.54 -30.13
CA MET A 1 33.33 19.97 -29.85
C MET A 1 32.88 19.40 -28.51
N SER A 2 32.06 20.11 -27.72
CA SER A 2 31.51 19.55 -26.47
C SER A 2 30.32 18.62 -26.74
N THR A 3 30.05 17.70 -25.81
CA THR A 3 28.86 16.80 -25.85
C THR A 3 27.56 17.54 -26.16
N ALA A 4 27.37 18.74 -25.61
CA ALA A 4 26.18 19.55 -25.80
C ALA A 4 26.11 20.14 -27.22
N ALA A 5 27.24 20.55 -27.78
CA ALA A 5 27.33 21.05 -29.15
C ALA A 5 27.02 19.92 -30.16
N VAL A 6 27.58 18.73 -29.96
CA VAL A 6 27.32 17.55 -30.82
C VAL A 6 25.86 17.12 -30.74
N ALA A 7 25.28 17.08 -29.53
CA ALA A 7 23.86 16.77 -29.34
C ALA A 7 22.95 17.74 -30.10
N LYS A 8 23.28 19.04 -30.09
CA LYS A 8 22.52 20.07 -30.82
C LYS A 8 22.68 19.94 -32.34
N LEU A 9 23.87 19.60 -32.83
CA LEU A 9 24.13 19.38 -34.26
C LEU A 9 23.37 18.17 -34.82
N LEU A 10 23.33 17.07 -34.06
CA LEU A 10 22.66 15.84 -34.47
C LEU A 10 21.16 15.83 -34.13
N GLY A 11 20.64 16.85 -33.42
CA GLY A 11 19.22 16.93 -33.04
C GLY A 11 18.78 15.86 -32.04
N VAL A 12 19.71 15.29 -31.26
CA VAL A 12 19.46 14.19 -30.31
C VAL A 12 19.85 14.59 -28.88
N SER A 13 19.35 13.85 -27.89
CA SER A 13 19.70 14.12 -26.48
C SER A 13 21.17 13.80 -26.18
N ARG A 14 21.79 14.52 -25.24
CA ARG A 14 23.15 14.23 -24.74
C ARG A 14 23.33 12.77 -24.29
N ARG A 15 22.27 12.16 -23.75
CA ARG A 15 22.27 10.76 -23.30
C ARG A 15 22.29 9.79 -24.48
N THR A 16 21.61 10.13 -25.58
CA THR A 16 21.63 9.34 -26.82
C THR A 16 23.02 9.35 -27.45
N VAL A 17 23.66 10.53 -27.49
CA VAL A 17 25.06 10.67 -27.94
C VAL A 17 25.98 9.79 -27.10
N MET A 18 25.90 9.88 -25.76
CA MET A 18 26.71 9.03 -24.87
C MET A 18 26.44 7.53 -25.03
N ARG A 19 25.18 7.14 -25.28
CA ARG A 19 24.83 5.75 -25.53
C ARG A 19 25.52 5.22 -26.80
N TRP A 20 25.52 6.00 -27.88
CA TRP A 20 26.22 5.64 -29.11
C TRP A 20 27.74 5.59 -28.94
N VAL A 21 28.32 6.50 -28.14
CA VAL A 21 29.74 6.46 -27.77
C VAL A 21 30.09 5.16 -27.05
N SER A 22 29.28 4.73 -26.07
CA SER A 22 29.46 3.45 -25.38
C SER A 22 29.26 2.25 -26.30
N GLN A 23 28.30 2.31 -27.22
CA GLN A 23 27.99 1.23 -28.16
C GLN A 23 29.08 1.03 -29.22
N LEU A 24 29.74 2.11 -29.65
CA LEU A 24 30.88 2.08 -30.57
C LEU A 24 32.23 1.89 -29.87
N ASN A 25 32.26 1.84 -28.53
CA ASN A 25 33.48 1.79 -27.73
C ASN A 25 34.52 2.86 -28.16
N MET A 26 34.06 4.09 -28.43
CA MET A 26 34.95 5.18 -28.86
C MET A 26 35.70 5.76 -27.67
N GLU A 27 37.03 5.81 -27.78
CA GLU A 27 37.90 6.48 -26.81
C GLU A 27 37.87 7.99 -27.06
N LEU A 28 36.95 8.67 -26.39
CA LEU A 28 36.87 10.14 -26.45
C LEU A 28 37.87 10.77 -25.48
N ASP A 29 38.53 11.82 -25.96
CA ASP A 29 39.41 12.62 -25.14
C ASP A 29 38.61 13.49 -24.14
N LYS A 30 39.20 13.74 -22.98
CA LYS A 30 38.61 14.60 -21.94
C LYS A 30 39.48 15.84 -21.82
N ASN A 31 38.88 17.01 -21.97
CA ASN A 31 39.59 18.26 -21.71
C ASN A 31 40.00 18.35 -20.22
N GLU A 32 40.86 19.30 -19.87
CA GLU A 32 41.33 19.61 -18.51
C GLU A 32 40.21 19.75 -17.45
N LEU A 33 38.98 20.04 -17.87
CA LEU A 33 37.79 20.14 -17.03
C LEU A 33 37.00 18.81 -16.87
N GLY A 34 37.48 17.70 -17.43
CA GLY A 34 36.84 16.38 -17.38
C GLY A 34 35.65 16.21 -18.32
N HIS A 35 35.40 17.15 -19.23
CA HIS A 35 34.32 17.05 -20.23
C HIS A 35 34.81 16.36 -21.50
N TYR A 36 33.97 15.47 -22.05
CA TYR A 36 34.25 14.78 -23.30
C TYR A 36 34.30 15.76 -24.47
N GLN A 37 35.37 15.64 -25.25
CA GLN A 37 35.67 16.41 -26.44
C GLN A 37 35.56 15.50 -27.67
N PHE A 38 34.76 15.92 -28.65
CA PHE A 38 34.56 15.21 -29.92
C PHE A 38 35.38 15.88 -31.02
N THR A 39 36.10 15.08 -31.80
CA THR A 39 36.68 15.51 -33.07
C THR A 39 35.63 15.49 -34.18
N GLU A 40 35.92 16.13 -35.31
CA GLU A 40 35.02 16.10 -36.47
C GLU A 40 34.81 14.67 -36.99
N ALA A 41 35.86 13.83 -36.96
CA ALA A 41 35.78 12.42 -37.31
C ALA A 41 34.84 11.61 -36.38
N ASP A 42 34.76 11.95 -35.09
CA ASP A 42 33.83 11.29 -34.16
C ASP A 42 32.38 11.67 -34.44
N VAL A 43 32.16 12.92 -34.87
CA VAL A 43 30.82 13.41 -35.24
C VAL A 43 30.32 12.71 -36.52
N ASP A 44 31.21 12.47 -37.49
CA ASP A 44 30.86 11.73 -38.71
C ASP A 44 30.42 10.29 -38.42
N ARG A 45 31.13 9.60 -37.51
CA ARG A 45 30.73 8.24 -37.06
C ARG A 45 29.37 8.23 -36.36
N LEU A 46 29.10 9.26 -35.54
CA LEU A 46 27.80 9.40 -34.88
C LEU A 46 26.67 9.71 -35.89
N LYS A 47 26.98 10.43 -36.97
CA LYS A 47 26.05 10.71 -38.06
C LYS A 47 25.72 9.45 -38.87
N GLU A 48 26.71 8.59 -39.11
CA GLU A 48 26.49 7.29 -39.76
C GLU A 48 25.51 6.41 -38.95
N ILE A 49 25.64 6.37 -37.61
CA ILE A 49 24.67 5.69 -36.74
C ILE A 49 23.30 6.34 -36.80
N GLN A 50 23.23 7.67 -36.80
CA GLN A 50 21.96 8.37 -36.90
C GLN A 50 21.23 7.98 -38.18
N GLU A 51 21.95 7.92 -39.30
CA GLU A 51 21.41 7.46 -40.58
C GLU A 51 20.95 6.00 -40.49
N GLN A 52 21.80 5.08 -40.01
CA GLN A 52 21.44 3.66 -39.82
C GLN A 52 20.20 3.48 -38.91
N THR A 53 20.11 4.26 -37.83
CA THR A 53 18.98 4.22 -36.89
C THR A 53 17.70 4.75 -37.54
N ASN A 54 17.80 5.82 -38.32
CA ASN A 54 16.66 6.43 -39.02
C ASN A 54 16.16 5.54 -40.16
N TYR A 55 17.06 4.85 -40.87
CA TYR A 55 16.71 3.82 -41.86
C TYR A 55 16.01 2.62 -41.21
N GLN A 56 16.39 2.24 -39.98
CA GLN A 56 15.77 1.14 -39.25
C GLN A 56 14.47 1.52 -38.51
N SER A 57 14.13 2.82 -38.46
CA SER A 57 12.94 3.35 -37.78
C SER A 57 11.90 3.98 -38.71
N LEU A 58 11.90 3.65 -40.01
CA LEU A 58 10.80 3.99 -40.92
C LEU A 58 9.71 2.89 -40.87
N PRO A 59 8.63 3.03 -40.10
CA PRO A 59 7.39 2.33 -40.43
C PRO A 59 6.83 2.97 -41.70
N GLN A 60 6.90 2.28 -42.83
CA GLN A 60 6.15 2.72 -44.00
C GLN A 60 4.65 2.79 -43.66
N PRO A 61 3.90 3.80 -44.15
CA PRO A 61 2.45 3.84 -44.00
C PRO A 61 1.86 2.65 -44.77
N ILE A 62 1.28 1.71 -44.04
CA ILE A 62 0.63 0.52 -44.60
C ILE A 62 -0.60 0.99 -45.38
N GLN A 63 -0.47 1.15 -46.70
CA GLN A 63 -1.61 0.94 -47.59
C GLN A 63 -1.68 -0.55 -47.85
N THR A 64 -2.76 -1.16 -47.35
CA THR A 64 -3.06 -2.58 -47.51
C THR A 64 -3.25 -2.90 -49.00
N SER A 65 -2.25 -3.50 -49.64
CA SER A 65 -2.45 -4.25 -50.88
C SER A 65 -1.82 -5.64 -50.72
N HIS A 66 -2.66 -6.63 -50.97
CA HIS A 66 -2.42 -8.04 -50.72
C HIS A 66 -1.26 -8.58 -51.55
N THR A 67 -0.17 -9.00 -50.90
CA THR A 67 0.48 -10.30 -51.16
C THR A 67 1.05 -10.83 -49.84
N SER A 68 0.46 -11.92 -49.34
CA SER A 68 0.93 -12.59 -48.13
C SER A 68 2.30 -13.20 -48.39
N ARG A 69 3.36 -12.58 -47.90
CA ARG A 69 4.67 -13.25 -47.76
C ARG A 69 4.72 -13.83 -46.35
N SER A 70 4.36 -15.12 -46.28
CA SER A 70 4.53 -15.94 -45.09
C SER A 70 6.02 -16.02 -44.74
N GLY A 71 6.41 -15.31 -43.68
CA GLY A 71 7.74 -15.42 -43.09
C GLY A 71 7.70 -16.45 -41.98
N THR A 72 8.33 -17.60 -42.20
CA THR A 72 8.55 -18.59 -41.13
C THR A 72 9.57 -18.02 -40.15
N LEU A 73 9.07 -17.53 -39.02
CA LEU A 73 9.90 -17.24 -37.84
C LEU A 73 10.43 -18.58 -37.32
N LYS A 74 11.74 -18.81 -37.41
CA LYS A 74 12.40 -19.79 -36.56
C LYS A 74 12.41 -19.23 -35.13
N SER A 75 11.35 -19.54 -34.39
CA SER A 75 11.26 -19.29 -32.96
C SER A 75 12.18 -20.23 -32.21
N GLU A 76 13.49 -20.00 -32.28
CA GLU A 76 14.49 -20.65 -31.42
C GLU A 76 14.58 -19.90 -30.09
N THR A 77 13.45 -19.79 -29.40
CA THR A 77 13.44 -19.70 -27.95
C THR A 77 12.67 -20.91 -27.50
N SER A 78 13.32 -22.08 -27.56
CA SER A 78 12.80 -23.27 -26.90
C SER A 78 12.83 -22.95 -25.41
N VAL A 79 11.73 -22.42 -24.90
CA VAL A 79 11.51 -22.31 -23.46
C VAL A 79 11.67 -23.72 -22.94
N ASP A 80 12.75 -23.93 -22.20
CA ASP A 80 13.19 -25.23 -21.74
C ASP A 80 12.10 -25.79 -20.84
N ALA A 81 11.27 -26.70 -21.37
CA ALA A 81 10.05 -27.17 -20.71
C ALA A 81 10.36 -27.75 -19.32
N SER A 82 11.56 -28.31 -19.16
CA SER A 82 12.09 -28.78 -17.87
C SER A 82 12.28 -27.65 -16.86
N LYS A 83 12.81 -26.48 -17.27
CA LYS A 83 12.97 -25.32 -16.38
C LYS A 83 11.62 -24.71 -16.00
N VAL A 84 10.66 -24.69 -16.91
CA VAL A 84 9.29 -24.23 -16.61
C VAL A 84 8.59 -25.19 -15.66
N ALA A 85 8.73 -26.50 -15.86
CA ALA A 85 8.18 -27.49 -14.95
C ALA A 85 8.77 -27.39 -13.55
N ALA A 86 10.10 -27.22 -13.43
CA ALA A 86 10.77 -27.03 -12.14
C ALA A 86 10.36 -25.73 -11.44
N LEU A 87 10.10 -24.66 -12.21
CA LEU A 87 9.57 -23.41 -11.66
C LEU A 87 8.13 -23.57 -11.16
N ASN A 88 7.27 -24.26 -11.92
CA ASN A 88 5.89 -24.54 -11.49
C ASN A 88 5.86 -25.40 -10.22
N GLU A 89 6.68 -26.45 -10.14
CA GLU A 89 6.77 -27.29 -8.94
C GLU A 89 7.21 -26.49 -7.71
N ARG A 90 8.16 -25.57 -7.89
CA ARG A 90 8.61 -24.68 -6.80
C ARG A 90 7.53 -23.67 -6.40
N VAL A 91 6.73 -23.18 -7.34
CA VAL A 91 5.59 -22.31 -7.06
C VAL A 91 4.52 -23.08 -6.30
N ASP A 92 4.17 -24.29 -6.72
CA ASP A 92 3.19 -25.15 -6.04
C ASP A 92 3.62 -25.48 -4.60
N GLU A 93 4.91 -25.74 -4.38
CA GLU A 93 5.46 -25.99 -3.04
C GLU A 93 5.36 -24.74 -2.14
N LEU A 94 5.62 -23.56 -2.69
CA LEU A 94 5.49 -22.28 -1.98
C LEU A 94 4.03 -21.97 -1.65
N GLU A 95 3.11 -22.22 -2.58
CA GLU A 95 1.67 -22.06 -2.35
C GLU A 95 1.18 -22.98 -1.23
N ARG A 96 1.59 -24.25 -1.23
CA ARG A 96 1.27 -25.20 -0.14
C ARG A 96 1.80 -24.73 1.22
N LYS A 97 3.04 -24.26 1.28
CA LYS A 97 3.64 -23.72 2.51
C LYS A 97 2.93 -22.46 3.00
N MET A 98 2.50 -21.60 2.07
CA MET A 98 1.75 -20.39 2.39
C MET A 98 0.36 -20.74 2.92
N GLN A 99 -0.34 -21.68 2.28
CA GLN A 99 -1.65 -22.16 2.73
C GLN A 99 -1.55 -22.77 4.13
N SER A 100 -0.56 -23.64 4.38
CA SER A 100 -0.33 -24.21 5.70
C SER A 100 -0.08 -23.13 6.77
N LYS A 101 0.71 -22.09 6.46
CA LYS A 101 0.92 -20.98 7.40
C LYS A 101 -0.36 -20.17 7.67
N ALA A 102 -1.17 -19.96 6.64
CA ALA A 102 -2.45 -19.28 6.80
C ALA A 102 -3.37 -20.09 7.74
N ASP A 103 -3.43 -21.40 7.55
CA ASP A 103 -4.22 -22.32 8.39
C ASP A 103 -3.72 -22.33 9.85
N ASP A 104 -2.40 -22.33 10.07
CA ASP A 104 -1.80 -22.28 11.41
C ASP A 104 -2.16 -20.97 12.15
N VAL A 105 -2.03 -19.82 11.49
CA VAL A 105 -2.37 -18.52 12.09
C VAL A 105 -3.87 -18.46 12.41
N VAL A 106 -4.73 -18.93 11.51
CA VAL A 106 -6.17 -18.96 11.71
C VAL A 106 -6.55 -19.89 12.87
N SER A 107 -5.89 -21.04 13.00
CA SER A 107 -6.13 -21.97 14.11
C SER A 107 -5.81 -21.33 15.47
N TYR A 108 -4.70 -20.58 15.55
CA TYR A 108 -4.32 -19.83 16.73
C TYR A 108 -5.34 -18.71 17.05
N GLN A 109 -5.75 -17.95 16.04
CA GLN A 109 -6.76 -16.89 16.20
C GLN A 109 -8.10 -17.45 16.69
N LEU A 110 -8.55 -18.58 16.14
CA LEU A 110 -9.79 -19.21 16.57
C LEU A 110 -9.72 -19.69 18.03
N LEU A 111 -8.59 -20.28 18.42
CA LEU A 111 -8.36 -20.70 19.81
C LEU A 111 -8.33 -19.50 20.76
N GLN A 112 -7.69 -18.40 20.35
CA GLN A 112 -7.63 -17.17 21.11
C GLN A 112 -9.03 -16.55 21.29
N HIS A 113 -9.80 -16.43 20.21
CA HIS A 113 -11.18 -15.93 20.28
C HIS A 113 -12.08 -16.81 21.15
N ARG A 114 -11.89 -18.15 21.12
CA ARG A 114 -12.62 -19.05 22.01
C ARG A 114 -12.31 -18.75 23.48
N ARG A 115 -11.04 -18.53 23.82
CA ARG A 115 -10.64 -18.15 25.19
C ARG A 115 -11.24 -16.81 25.61
N GLU A 116 -11.23 -15.82 24.72
CA GLU A 116 -11.82 -14.50 24.95
C GLU A 116 -13.33 -14.61 25.20
N MET A 117 -14.05 -15.40 24.40
CA MET A 117 -15.47 -15.67 24.62
C MET A 117 -15.74 -16.36 25.96
N GLU A 118 -14.94 -17.36 26.33
CA GLU A 118 -15.06 -18.03 27.64
C GLU A 118 -14.81 -17.06 28.80
N GLU A 119 -13.82 -16.18 28.70
CA GLU A 119 -13.57 -15.13 29.70
C GLU A 119 -14.76 -14.16 29.83
N LEU A 120 -15.31 -13.71 28.69
CA LEU A 120 -16.48 -12.83 28.68
C LEU A 120 -17.70 -13.50 29.29
N ILE A 121 -17.96 -14.77 28.96
CA ILE A 121 -19.07 -15.56 29.55
C ILE A 121 -18.89 -15.68 31.07
N ASN A 122 -17.67 -15.97 31.54
CA ASN A 122 -17.39 -16.05 32.97
C ASN A 122 -17.62 -14.71 33.67
N LYS A 123 -17.25 -13.60 33.01
CA LYS A 123 -17.45 -12.25 33.55
C LYS A 123 -18.92 -11.86 33.60
N ILE A 124 -19.69 -12.20 32.56
CA ILE A 124 -21.15 -12.02 32.53
C ILE A 124 -21.78 -12.82 33.68
N SER A 125 -21.43 -14.11 33.84
CA SER A 125 -21.95 -14.93 34.95
C SER A 125 -21.60 -14.36 36.32
N SER A 126 -20.40 -13.81 36.50
CA SER A 126 -20.02 -13.13 37.74
C SER A 126 -20.83 -11.86 37.99
N LEU A 127 -21.11 -11.08 36.94
CA LEU A 127 -21.94 -9.89 37.04
C LEU A 127 -23.40 -10.24 37.34
N GLU A 128 -23.96 -11.25 36.67
CA GLU A 128 -25.30 -11.77 36.94
C GLU A 128 -25.45 -12.17 38.41
N LYS A 129 -24.49 -12.92 38.96
CA LYS A 129 -24.48 -13.29 40.39
C LYS A 129 -24.45 -12.07 41.31
N LYS A 130 -23.62 -11.08 41.00
CA LYS A 130 -23.55 -9.83 41.79
C LYS A 130 -24.85 -9.04 41.73
N VAL A 131 -25.50 -8.98 40.57
CA VAL A 131 -26.81 -8.35 40.41
C VAL A 131 -27.85 -9.09 41.25
N GLU A 132 -27.88 -10.42 41.18
CA GLU A 132 -28.81 -11.23 41.96
C GLU A 132 -28.60 -11.04 43.49
N GLU A 133 -27.36 -10.97 43.96
CA GLU A 133 -27.04 -10.66 45.35
C GLU A 133 -27.52 -9.27 45.77
N LEU A 134 -27.33 -8.25 44.92
CA LEU A 134 -27.78 -6.89 45.17
C LEU A 134 -29.30 -6.77 45.18
N GLU A 135 -29.99 -7.45 44.27
CA GLU A 135 -31.46 -7.52 44.23
C GLU A 135 -32.02 -8.18 45.49
N LYS A 136 -31.42 -9.30 45.93
CA LYS A 136 -31.79 -9.96 47.20
C LYS A 136 -31.55 -9.06 48.41
N LEU A 137 -30.44 -8.32 48.43
CA LEU A 137 -30.14 -7.35 49.48
C LEU A 137 -31.12 -6.17 49.49
N GLN A 138 -31.57 -5.70 48.32
CA GLN A 138 -32.59 -4.64 48.20
C GLN A 138 -33.98 -5.12 48.61
N GLN A 139 -34.40 -6.33 48.20
CA GLN A 139 -35.65 -6.93 48.68
C GLN A 139 -35.67 -7.13 50.20
N LYS A 140 -34.52 -7.36 50.82
CA LYS A 140 -34.39 -7.47 52.28
C LYS A 140 -34.40 -6.11 53.00
N ARG A 141 -34.27 -4.99 52.27
CA ARG A 141 -34.06 -3.64 52.85
C ARG A 141 -35.28 -2.72 52.86
N GLU A 142 -36.40 -2.99 52.19
CA GLU A 142 -37.57 -2.09 52.24
C GLU A 142 -38.94 -2.81 52.14
N PRO A 143 -40.02 -2.33 52.83
CA PRO A 143 -40.06 -1.14 53.68
C PRO A 143 -40.23 -1.48 55.16
N ILE A 144 -39.32 -0.99 56.01
CA ILE A 144 -39.75 -0.55 57.34
C ILE A 144 -40.73 0.56 57.03
N LYS A 145 -42.03 0.28 57.21
CA LYS A 145 -43.07 1.28 57.11
C LYS A 145 -42.68 2.42 58.03
N ASP A 146 -42.19 3.51 57.46
CA ASP A 146 -41.90 4.73 58.18
C ASP A 146 -43.18 5.07 58.94
N ASN A 147 -43.12 4.90 60.26
CA ASN A 147 -44.06 5.52 61.16
C ASN A 147 -44.05 7.00 60.78
N VAL A 148 -45.18 7.47 60.29
CA VAL A 148 -45.39 8.88 59.98
C VAL A 148 -45.21 9.63 61.30
N LEU A 149 -43.98 10.09 61.57
CA LEU A 149 -43.69 11.01 62.66
C LEU A 149 -44.21 12.38 62.21
N VAL A 150 -45.52 12.56 62.34
CA VAL A 150 -46.16 13.88 62.30
C VAL A 150 -45.64 14.65 63.50
N PHE A 151 -44.51 15.32 63.30
CA PHE A 151 -44.09 16.42 64.16
C PHE A 151 -45.01 17.58 63.81
N ASP A 152 -46.04 17.77 64.64
CA ASP A 152 -46.94 18.92 64.61
C ASP A 152 -46.11 20.19 64.87
N GLN A 153 -45.51 20.72 63.81
CA GLN A 153 -44.79 21.98 63.83
C GLN A 153 -45.81 23.10 63.89
N SER A 154 -46.08 23.53 65.12
CA SER A 154 -46.64 24.83 65.45
C SER A 154 -46.06 25.93 64.55
N SER A 155 -46.97 26.73 63.99
CA SER A 155 -46.79 27.85 63.07
C SER A 155 -45.46 28.63 63.14
N ALA A 156 -44.81 28.81 61.98
CA ALA A 156 -43.87 29.90 61.75
C ALA A 156 -44.14 30.58 60.39
N PRO A 157 -44.43 31.91 60.32
CA PRO A 157 -44.70 32.60 59.08
C PRO A 157 -43.42 33.19 58.42
N LYS A 158 -43.28 32.87 57.11
CA LYS A 158 -42.67 33.60 55.96
C LYS A 158 -41.59 34.68 56.19
N LYS A 159 -40.52 34.66 55.37
CA LYS A 159 -39.83 35.84 54.75
C LYS A 159 -38.86 35.41 53.59
N PRO A 160 -38.37 36.31 52.69
CA PRO A 160 -38.51 36.13 51.23
C PRO A 160 -37.22 36.13 50.37
N ARG A 161 -37.34 35.53 49.17
CA ARG A 161 -36.73 35.75 47.81
C ARG A 161 -35.27 36.22 47.64
N ARG A 162 -34.56 35.55 46.70
CA ARG A 162 -33.72 36.02 45.53
C ARG A 162 -32.60 34.98 45.27
N LYS A 163 -32.11 34.61 44.06
CA LYS A 163 -32.29 34.94 42.63
C LYS A 163 -31.72 33.73 41.83
N ASN A 164 -32.28 33.43 40.66
CA ASN A 164 -31.71 32.52 39.67
C ASN A 164 -30.49 33.17 39.00
N LEU A 165 -29.33 32.52 39.03
CA LEU A 165 -28.20 32.73 38.12
C LEU A 165 -27.45 31.39 37.99
N ILE A 166 -27.00 31.06 36.78
CA ILE A 166 -26.34 29.81 36.36
C ILE A 166 -27.30 28.68 35.92
N SER A 167 -28.32 29.07 35.15
CA SER A 167 -28.73 28.31 33.97
C SER A 167 -27.70 28.55 32.85
N SER A 168 -26.55 27.85 32.84
CA SER A 168 -25.57 28.01 31.75
C SER A 168 -24.43 26.97 31.66
N ILE A 169 -24.51 25.78 32.29
CA ILE A 169 -23.38 24.79 32.21
C ILE A 169 -23.75 23.46 31.53
N PHE A 170 -24.97 23.31 30.99
CA PHE A 170 -25.24 22.22 30.04
C PHE A 170 -25.57 22.79 28.66
N SER A 171 -24.51 23.32 28.04
CA SER A 171 -24.39 23.48 26.60
C SER A 171 -23.14 22.72 26.16
N PHE A 172 -23.31 21.46 25.76
CA PHE A 172 -22.67 20.72 24.66
C PHE A 172 -22.98 19.23 24.81
#